data_AF-A0A453C3G8-F1
#
_entry.id   AF-A0A453C3G8-F1
#
_cell.length_a   1.000
_cell.length_b   1.000
_cell.length_c   1.000
_cell.angle_alpha   90.00
_cell.angle_beta   90.00
_cell.angle_gamma   90.00
#
_symmetry.space_group_name_H-M   'P 1'
#
loop_
_entity.id
_entity.type
_entity.pdbx_description
1 polymer ?
#
loop_
_entity_poly.entity_id
_entity_poly.type
_entity_poly.pdbx_seq_one_letter_code
_entity_poly.pdbx_strand_id
1 'polypeptide(L)'
;MEDLKTNIQAVENKIRRTETSIMELRRLQEQISTKATARSTYLTLQQQQYAVLSEENEDTDKELREWQTTFEEKIAILDTKIGKLEREMNDEYTKISLLSETINDSTRQIGKLQAEADAHVSVKHERDSAIRKIFNKHNLGPIPDAPFTNDIAANLTYRTKARLLNLEDDLQEKKKSNETQLEFLWGRYLKVNARYSEVDGQIQSKKESKMGVLRRMKDKETERDAADMELSKHNLARIDERDRHLQIEVEKRTIALGERDYDLIISQKRPEIYALDHKIKALHREKDNITTDADDRAKLELKKDELEKCKKKLKKIYDEHKDKFRSVLKGRLPYEKDVKKEITRAFGFVDAEYNDLNSKSMEAEQQLKLAQMKISAARSNLSKLQKDLDAKRNHLNSKLQPITKVSVDINTYPKILKDAMDDRDKQSSTYNYAKGMRQMYEPFEKVARQQHKCPCCDRAFTPDEEDLFVKKQRTTGTSTAERLNVLAIELSNAEDFFNQLDNLRVVYDEYVKLGKETIPLAEKDLEQLLADESEKAQIFEDLVSALAQVKMDRDGVEVLLHPVDTMNRHVQEIHELEPQVKDLEYKLDSRGQGVKSVEDIQLELNSVQRGHID
;
A
#
# COMPACT_ATOMS: atom_id res chain seq x y z
N MET A 1 22.39 -70.54 -59.00
CA MET A 1 22.93 -69.28 -59.55
C MET A 1 23.37 -68.35 -58.42
N GLU A 2 22.55 -68.13 -57.39
CA GLU A 2 22.93 -67.28 -56.24
C GLU A 2 24.12 -67.80 -55.42
N ASP A 3 24.17 -69.10 -55.07
CA ASP A 3 25.31 -69.69 -54.32
C ASP A 3 26.66 -69.59 -55.03
N LEU A 4 26.66 -69.68 -56.36
CA LEU A 4 27.87 -69.53 -57.16
C LEU A 4 28.36 -68.08 -57.12
N LYS A 5 27.43 -67.12 -57.09
CA LYS A 5 27.72 -65.69 -56.95
C LYS A 5 28.31 -65.37 -55.58
N THR A 6 27.78 -65.98 -54.51
CA THR A 6 28.29 -65.79 -53.14
C THR A 6 29.68 -66.40 -52.98
N ASN A 7 29.92 -67.58 -53.56
CA ASN A 7 31.24 -68.21 -53.54
C ASN A 7 32.27 -67.44 -54.39
N ILE A 8 31.88 -66.92 -55.55
CA ILE A 8 32.74 -66.04 -56.35
C ILE A 8 33.09 -64.77 -55.57
N GLN A 9 32.12 -64.10 -54.93
CA GLN A 9 32.39 -62.95 -54.07
C GLN A 9 33.29 -63.30 -52.88
N ALA A 10 33.14 -64.49 -52.28
CA ALA A 10 33.99 -64.93 -51.18
C ALA A 10 35.44 -65.16 -51.64
N VAL A 11 35.63 -65.71 -52.85
CA VAL A 11 36.95 -65.91 -53.46
C VAL A 11 37.55 -64.58 -53.91
N GLU A 12 36.78 -63.68 -54.51
CA GLU A 12 37.21 -62.32 -54.87
C GLU A 12 37.64 -61.52 -53.65
N ASN A 13 36.90 -61.64 -52.53
CA ASN A 13 37.28 -61.02 -51.27
C ASN A 13 38.56 -61.63 -50.68
N LYS A 14 38.77 -62.94 -50.82
CA LYS A 14 40.04 -63.58 -50.44
C LYS A 14 41.18 -63.10 -51.33
N ILE A 15 40.99 -63.03 -52.64
CA ILE A 15 41.98 -62.50 -53.59
C ILE A 15 42.35 -61.07 -53.20
N ARG A 16 41.38 -60.18 -53.00
CA ARG A 16 41.63 -58.79 -52.57
C ARG A 16 42.40 -58.71 -51.25
N ARG A 17 42.07 -59.55 -50.26
CA ARG A 17 42.81 -59.61 -48.99
C ARG A 17 44.25 -60.06 -49.23
N THR A 18 44.46 -61.07 -50.07
CA THR A 18 45.79 -61.60 -50.38
C THR A 18 46.63 -60.58 -51.16
N GLU A 19 46.02 -59.88 -52.12
CA GLU A 19 46.64 -58.78 -52.86
C GLU A 19 47.05 -57.63 -51.93
N THR A 20 46.19 -57.29 -50.97
CA THR A 20 46.50 -56.26 -49.97
C THR A 20 47.68 -56.69 -49.10
N SER A 21 47.69 -57.93 -48.61
CA SER A 21 48.83 -58.46 -47.84
C SER A 21 50.11 -58.55 -48.67
N ILE A 22 50.04 -58.86 -49.96
CA ILE A 22 51.21 -58.86 -50.86
C ILE A 22 51.72 -57.43 -51.06
N MET A 23 50.85 -56.43 -51.22
CA MET A 23 51.26 -55.02 -51.28
C MET A 23 51.93 -54.58 -49.98
N GLU A 24 51.42 -54.98 -48.82
CA GLU A 24 52.05 -54.70 -47.53
C GLU A 24 53.42 -55.37 -47.40
N LEU A 25 53.56 -56.63 -47.82
CA LEU A 25 54.84 -57.34 -47.82
C LEU A 25 55.85 -56.69 -48.76
N ARG A 26 55.42 -56.23 -49.95
CA ARG A 26 56.29 -55.47 -50.87
C ARG A 26 56.73 -54.14 -50.25
N ARG A 27 55.81 -53.42 -49.60
CA ARG A 27 56.14 -52.19 -48.87
C ARG A 27 57.15 -52.45 -47.74
N LEU A 28 56.99 -53.54 -47.00
CA LEU A 28 57.95 -53.93 -45.97
C LEU A 28 59.30 -54.32 -46.56
N GLN A 29 59.33 -55.02 -47.69
CA GLN A 29 60.56 -55.35 -48.42
C GLN A 29 61.29 -54.07 -48.88
N GLU A 30 60.56 -53.07 -49.36
CA GLU A 30 61.09 -51.77 -49.75
C GLU A 30 61.60 -50.95 -48.56
N GLN A 31 60.91 -51.03 -47.41
CA GLN A 31 61.42 -50.46 -46.16
C GLN A 31 62.69 -51.16 -45.68
N ILE A 32 62.77 -52.48 -45.81
CA ILE A 32 63.98 -53.24 -45.48
C ILE A 32 65.12 -52.85 -46.42
N SER A 33 64.89 -52.74 -47.73
CA SER A 33 65.92 -52.36 -48.68
C SER A 33 66.41 -50.94 -48.42
N THR A 34 65.51 -49.97 -48.23
CA THR A 34 65.88 -48.58 -47.90
C THR A 34 66.65 -48.48 -46.59
N LYS A 35 66.24 -49.22 -45.54
CA LYS A 35 66.97 -49.29 -44.28
C LYS A 35 68.32 -50.00 -44.41
N ALA A 36 68.41 -51.05 -45.23
CA ALA A 36 69.66 -51.75 -45.50
C ALA A 36 70.65 -50.87 -46.26
N THR A 37 70.18 -50.13 -47.26
CA THR A 37 70.97 -49.11 -47.97
C THR A 37 71.41 -48.03 -47.00
N ALA A 38 70.49 -47.45 -46.21
CA ALA A 38 70.85 -46.44 -45.21
C ALA A 38 71.89 -46.96 -44.21
N ARG A 39 71.76 -48.23 -43.78
CA ARG A 39 72.74 -48.89 -42.90
C ARG A 39 74.08 -49.10 -43.58
N SER A 40 74.11 -49.50 -44.86
CA SER A 40 75.39 -49.62 -45.59
C SER A 40 76.02 -48.26 -45.79
N THR A 41 75.24 -47.22 -46.10
CA THR A 41 75.74 -45.85 -46.24
C THR A 41 76.29 -45.33 -44.90
N TYR A 42 75.60 -45.62 -43.79
CA TYR A 42 76.10 -45.29 -42.46
C TYR A 42 77.38 -46.05 -42.14
N LEU A 43 77.47 -47.33 -42.50
CA LEU A 43 78.66 -48.13 -42.27
C LEU A 43 79.85 -47.62 -43.10
N THR A 44 79.65 -47.25 -44.36
CA THR A 44 80.70 -46.64 -45.19
C THR A 44 81.07 -45.25 -44.69
N LEU A 45 80.13 -44.41 -44.27
CA LEU A 45 80.41 -43.12 -43.63
C LEU A 45 81.20 -43.29 -42.34
N GLN A 46 80.82 -44.27 -41.52
CA GLN A 46 81.51 -44.59 -40.29
C GLN A 46 82.93 -45.11 -40.57
N GLN A 47 83.11 -45.98 -41.56
CA GLN A 47 84.43 -46.44 -41.99
C GLN A 47 85.28 -45.30 -42.59
N GLN A 48 84.68 -44.38 -43.34
CA GLN A 48 85.35 -43.17 -43.83
C GLN A 48 85.76 -42.25 -42.67
N GLN A 49 84.89 -42.02 -41.69
CA GLN A 49 85.21 -41.25 -40.49
C GLN A 49 86.33 -41.91 -39.66
N TYR A 50 86.30 -43.24 -39.51
CA TYR A 50 87.39 -43.96 -38.84
C TYR A 50 88.70 -43.94 -39.65
N ALA A 51 88.64 -43.93 -40.99
CA ALA A 51 89.81 -43.77 -41.84
C ALA A 51 90.41 -42.35 -41.74
N VAL A 52 89.57 -41.32 -41.70
CA VAL A 52 89.98 -39.91 -41.47
C VAL A 52 90.52 -39.71 -40.06
N LEU A 53 90.02 -40.44 -39.06
CA LEU A 53 90.60 -40.46 -37.71
C LEU A 53 91.94 -41.22 -37.64
N SER A 54 92.29 -42.00 -38.65
CA SER A 54 93.57 -42.72 -38.76
C SER A 54 94.64 -41.95 -39.53
N GLU A 55 94.27 -40.87 -40.22
CA GLU A 55 95.23 -39.82 -40.58
C GLU A 55 95.72 -39.19 -39.27
N GLU A 56 97.01 -39.37 -38.97
CA GLU A 56 97.64 -38.67 -37.86
C GLU A 56 97.43 -37.17 -38.07
N ASN A 57 96.80 -36.52 -37.09
CA ASN A 57 96.57 -35.10 -37.14
C ASN A 57 97.94 -34.40 -37.09
N GLU A 58 98.44 -33.94 -38.24
CA GLU A 58 99.72 -33.23 -38.34
C GLU A 58 99.64 -31.81 -37.74
N ASP A 59 98.44 -31.38 -37.31
CA ASP A 59 98.19 -30.13 -36.62
C ASP A 59 98.98 -30.07 -35.31
N THR A 60 99.79 -29.02 -35.18
CA THR A 60 100.56 -28.77 -33.97
C THR A 60 99.66 -28.44 -32.77
N ASP A 61 100.10 -28.71 -31.54
CA ASP A 61 99.42 -28.30 -30.28
C ASP A 61 99.04 -26.80 -30.24
N LYS A 62 99.69 -25.98 -31.06
CA LYS A 62 99.37 -24.57 -31.23
C LYS A 62 98.09 -24.38 -32.05
N GLU A 63 97.97 -25.06 -33.18
CA GLU A 63 96.78 -25.01 -34.04
C GLU A 63 95.56 -25.55 -33.28
N LEU A 64 95.68 -26.67 -32.56
CA LEU A 64 94.59 -27.20 -31.73
C LEU A 64 94.08 -26.22 -30.66
N ARG A 65 94.99 -25.48 -30.00
CA ARG A 65 94.60 -24.43 -29.05
C ARG A 65 93.91 -23.24 -29.73
N GLU A 66 94.35 -22.86 -30.92
CA GLU A 66 93.70 -21.81 -31.72
C GLU A 66 92.29 -22.24 -32.15
N TRP A 67 92.10 -23.50 -32.56
CA TRP A 67 90.80 -24.09 -32.85
C TRP A 67 89.89 -24.15 -31.61
N GLN A 68 90.42 -24.57 -30.46
CA GLN A 68 89.67 -24.57 -29.21
C GLN A 68 89.22 -23.16 -28.83
N THR A 69 90.13 -22.19 -28.90
CA THR A 69 89.84 -20.80 -28.55
C THR A 69 88.80 -20.21 -29.49
N THR A 70 88.94 -20.41 -30.80
CA THR A 70 87.95 -19.93 -31.79
C THR A 70 86.59 -20.61 -31.67
N PHE A 71 86.54 -21.87 -31.21
CA PHE A 71 85.28 -22.56 -30.94
C PHE A 71 84.61 -22.04 -29.66
N GLU A 72 85.38 -21.83 -28.59
CA GLU A 72 84.90 -21.22 -27.34
C GLU A 72 84.40 -19.79 -27.58
N GLU A 73 85.08 -18.99 -28.40
CA GLU A 73 84.63 -17.67 -28.83
C GLU A 73 83.30 -17.73 -29.59
N LYS A 74 83.15 -18.69 -30.52
CA LYS A 74 81.89 -18.90 -31.26
C LYS A 74 80.76 -19.33 -30.34
N ILE A 75 81.03 -20.20 -29.36
CA ILE A 75 80.04 -20.60 -28.35
C ILE A 75 79.61 -19.38 -27.54
N ALA A 76 80.56 -18.58 -27.04
CA ALA A 76 80.24 -17.37 -26.28
C ALA A 76 79.38 -16.38 -27.09
N ILE A 77 79.69 -16.18 -28.38
CA ILE A 77 78.89 -15.34 -29.28
C ILE A 77 77.47 -15.92 -29.44
N LEU A 78 77.33 -17.23 -29.59
CA LEU A 78 76.01 -17.86 -29.72
C LEU A 78 75.21 -17.77 -28.42
N ASP A 79 75.83 -17.99 -27.25
CA ASP A 79 75.18 -17.88 -25.95
C ASP A 79 74.69 -16.45 -25.68
N THR A 80 75.49 -15.44 -26.01
CA THR A 80 75.03 -14.04 -25.92
C THR A 80 73.87 -13.74 -26.84
N LYS A 81 73.83 -14.36 -28.04
CA LYS A 81 72.72 -14.21 -28.99
C LYS A 81 71.46 -14.92 -28.50
N ILE A 82 71.59 -16.11 -27.92
CA ILE A 82 70.48 -16.85 -27.30
C ILE A 82 69.91 -16.03 -26.14
N GLY A 83 70.74 -15.57 -25.21
CA GLY A 83 70.29 -14.75 -24.08
C GLY A 83 69.70 -13.39 -24.49
N LYS A 84 70.03 -12.87 -25.69
CA LYS A 84 69.36 -11.70 -26.26
C LYS A 84 67.96 -12.07 -26.80
N LEU A 85 67.87 -13.14 -27.58
CA LEU A 85 66.60 -13.62 -28.16
C LEU A 85 65.61 -14.07 -27.07
N GLU A 86 66.07 -14.70 -25.99
CA GLU A 86 65.22 -15.08 -24.85
C GLU A 86 64.63 -13.85 -24.13
N ARG A 87 65.42 -12.78 -23.98
CA ARG A 87 64.93 -11.52 -23.42
C ARG A 87 63.91 -10.86 -24.33
N GLU A 88 64.20 -10.74 -25.62
CA GLU A 88 63.25 -10.20 -26.61
C GLU A 88 61.93 -11.00 -26.64
N MET A 89 62.03 -12.34 -26.55
CA MET A 89 60.87 -13.22 -26.46
C MET A 89 60.05 -12.95 -25.19
N ASN A 90 60.69 -12.83 -24.02
CA ASN A 90 60.01 -12.53 -22.76
C ASN A 90 59.37 -11.13 -22.74
N ASP A 91 60.03 -10.14 -23.34
CA ASP A 91 59.49 -8.79 -23.48
C ASP A 91 58.23 -8.81 -24.37
N GLU A 92 58.26 -9.53 -25.49
CA GLU A 92 57.09 -9.69 -26.36
C GLU A 92 55.97 -10.49 -25.69
N TYR A 93 56.27 -11.53 -24.89
CA TYR A 93 55.25 -12.22 -24.09
C TYR A 93 54.58 -11.29 -23.07
N THR A 94 55.36 -10.44 -22.41
CA THR A 94 54.83 -9.44 -21.47
C THR A 94 53.93 -8.44 -22.19
N LYS A 95 54.34 -7.99 -23.37
CA LYS A 95 53.54 -7.09 -24.22
C LYS A 95 52.25 -7.73 -24.71
N ILE A 96 52.29 -9.00 -25.12
CA ILE A 96 51.09 -9.77 -25.49
C ILE A 96 50.12 -9.85 -24.29
N SER A 97 50.62 -10.11 -23.09
CA SER A 97 49.81 -10.15 -21.87
C SER A 97 49.12 -8.81 -21.60
N LEU A 98 49.85 -7.70 -21.66
CA LEU A 98 49.32 -6.35 -21.45
C LEU A 98 48.26 -5.97 -22.51
N LEU A 99 48.52 -6.32 -23.78
CA LEU A 99 47.57 -6.09 -24.86
C LEU A 99 46.30 -6.94 -24.68
N SER A 100 46.43 -8.18 -24.23
CA SER A 100 45.28 -9.04 -23.93
C SER A 100 44.42 -8.48 -22.80
N GLU A 101 45.04 -7.95 -21.73
CA GLU A 101 44.32 -7.28 -20.64
C GLU A 101 43.59 -6.03 -21.16
N THR A 102 44.26 -5.21 -21.96
CA THR A 102 43.67 -4.01 -22.59
C THR A 102 42.48 -4.36 -23.50
N ILE A 103 42.57 -5.45 -24.26
CA ILE A 103 41.46 -5.94 -25.11
C ILE A 103 40.28 -6.36 -24.25
N ASN A 104 40.52 -7.07 -23.16
CA ASN A 104 39.46 -7.50 -22.23
C ASN A 104 38.75 -6.30 -21.58
N ASP A 105 39.51 -5.30 -21.13
CA ASP A 105 38.94 -4.08 -20.56
C ASP A 105 38.12 -3.29 -21.59
N SER A 106 38.66 -3.14 -22.80
CA SER A 106 37.94 -2.47 -23.90
C SER A 106 36.65 -3.21 -24.26
N THR A 107 36.68 -4.55 -24.31
CA THR A 107 35.50 -5.39 -24.59
C THR A 107 34.44 -5.22 -23.50
N ARG A 108 34.87 -5.15 -22.24
CA ARG A 108 33.96 -4.90 -21.10
C ARG A 108 33.32 -3.51 -21.19
N GLN A 109 34.08 -2.49 -21.55
CA GLN A 109 33.57 -1.13 -21.74
C GLN A 109 32.58 -1.05 -22.91
N ILE A 110 32.89 -1.69 -24.04
CA ILE A 110 31.98 -1.77 -25.19
C ILE A 110 30.67 -2.44 -24.78
N GLY A 111 30.73 -3.57 -24.08
CA GLY A 111 29.52 -4.26 -23.59
C GLY A 111 28.68 -3.39 -22.66
N LYS A 112 29.32 -2.63 -21.76
CA LYS A 112 28.63 -1.69 -20.88
C LYS A 112 27.94 -0.56 -21.67
N LEU A 113 28.67 0.09 -22.58
CA LEU A 113 28.12 1.19 -23.39
C LEU A 113 26.99 0.72 -24.30
N GLN A 114 27.07 -0.51 -24.83
CA GLN A 114 26.01 -1.09 -25.64
C GLN A 114 24.76 -1.39 -24.82
N ALA A 115 24.90 -1.96 -23.61
CA ALA A 115 23.78 -2.15 -22.70
C ALA A 115 23.11 -0.83 -22.30
N GLU A 116 23.90 0.23 -22.07
CA GLU A 116 23.38 1.57 -21.81
C GLU A 116 22.63 2.15 -23.02
N ALA A 117 23.16 1.98 -24.23
CA ALA A 117 22.52 2.41 -25.47
C ALA A 117 21.18 1.69 -25.70
N ASP A 118 21.14 0.36 -25.51
CA ASP A 118 19.92 -0.44 -25.65
C ASP A 118 18.85 -0.04 -24.62
N ALA A 119 19.26 0.20 -23.37
CA ALA A 119 18.37 0.72 -22.33
C ALA A 119 17.78 2.09 -22.70
N HIS A 120 18.61 3.00 -23.23
CA HIS A 120 18.14 4.31 -23.72
C HIS A 120 17.16 4.19 -24.88
N VAL A 121 17.34 3.24 -25.80
CA VAL A 121 16.40 2.98 -26.90
C VAL A 121 15.06 2.45 -26.36
N SER A 122 15.08 1.53 -25.39
CA SER A 122 13.88 1.02 -24.73
C SER A 122 13.06 2.14 -24.08
N VAL A 123 13.72 3.01 -23.30
CA VAL A 123 13.06 4.15 -22.64
C VAL A 123 12.47 5.13 -23.66
N LYS A 124 13.15 5.39 -24.79
CA LYS A 124 12.59 6.21 -25.87
C LYS A 124 11.34 5.57 -26.48
N HIS A 125 11.35 4.25 -26.69
CA HIS A 125 10.19 3.53 -27.21
C HIS A 125 8.99 3.61 -26.25
N GLU A 126 9.22 3.44 -24.95
CA GLU A 126 8.19 3.60 -23.91
C GLU A 126 7.62 5.01 -23.90
N ARG A 127 8.48 6.04 -23.93
CA ARG A 127 8.08 7.45 -24.03
C ARG A 127 7.19 7.69 -25.25
N ASP A 128 7.61 7.22 -26.41
CA ASP A 128 6.89 7.45 -27.67
C ASP A 128 5.54 6.70 -27.69
N SER A 129 5.49 5.50 -27.10
CA SER A 129 4.26 4.72 -26.91
C SER A 129 3.29 5.43 -25.96
N ALA A 130 3.78 5.96 -24.85
CA ALA A 130 2.98 6.72 -23.89
C ALA A 130 2.38 7.99 -24.52
N ILE A 131 3.20 8.75 -25.26
CA ILE A 131 2.74 9.94 -26.00
C ILE A 131 1.64 9.55 -26.99
N ARG A 132 1.82 8.46 -27.77
CA ARG A 132 0.78 7.99 -28.71
C ARG A 132 -0.51 7.59 -28.03
N LYS A 133 -0.44 6.87 -26.91
CA LYS A 133 -1.61 6.48 -26.14
C LYS A 133 -2.39 7.69 -25.65
N ILE A 134 -1.71 8.73 -25.14
CA ILE A 134 -2.34 9.95 -24.65
C ILE A 134 -3.02 10.71 -25.80
N PHE A 135 -2.32 10.91 -26.91
CA PHE A 135 -2.87 11.65 -28.06
C PHE A 135 -4.06 10.94 -28.69
N ASN A 136 -4.00 9.61 -28.84
CA ASN A 136 -5.12 8.81 -29.37
C ASN A 136 -6.32 8.81 -28.42
N LYS A 137 -6.08 8.65 -27.10
CA LYS A 137 -7.15 8.62 -26.11
C LYS A 137 -7.89 9.95 -26.00
N HIS A 138 -7.16 11.06 -26.11
CA HIS A 138 -7.68 12.40 -25.88
C HIS A 138 -7.84 13.22 -27.17
N ASN A 139 -7.71 12.58 -28.35
CA ASN A 139 -7.80 13.20 -29.67
C ASN A 139 -7.00 14.51 -29.78
N LEU A 140 -5.76 14.49 -29.28
CA LEU A 140 -4.93 15.70 -29.20
C LEU A 140 -4.32 16.11 -30.55
N GLY A 141 -4.67 15.43 -31.65
CA GLY A 141 -4.27 15.74 -33.03
C GLY A 141 -3.36 14.68 -33.66
N PRO A 142 -2.90 14.90 -34.91
CA PRO A 142 -2.08 13.95 -35.64
C PRO A 142 -0.68 13.82 -35.01
N ILE A 143 -0.13 12.61 -35.06
CA ILE A 143 1.18 12.26 -34.49
C ILE A 143 2.05 11.72 -35.63
N PRO A 144 3.35 12.10 -35.70
CA PRO A 144 4.29 11.49 -36.63
C PRO A 144 4.48 9.98 -36.41
N ASP A 145 5.12 9.32 -37.37
CA ASP A 145 5.59 7.94 -37.18
C ASP A 145 6.80 7.89 -36.24
N ALA A 146 6.92 6.80 -35.50
CA ALA A 146 8.01 6.59 -34.53
C ALA A 146 9.25 5.97 -35.19
N PRO A 147 10.45 6.11 -34.58
CA PRO A 147 10.74 6.76 -33.30
C PRO A 147 10.75 8.29 -33.36
N PHE A 148 10.29 8.94 -32.28
CA PHE A 148 10.29 10.40 -32.18
C PHE A 148 11.69 10.92 -31.87
N THR A 149 12.08 11.98 -32.59
CA THR A 149 13.21 12.79 -32.15
C THR A 149 12.88 13.46 -30.81
N ASN A 150 13.91 13.80 -30.03
CA ASN A 150 13.72 14.41 -28.72
C ASN A 150 12.92 15.72 -28.79
N ASP A 151 13.11 16.50 -29.85
CA ASP A 151 12.39 17.77 -30.06
C ASP A 151 10.90 17.53 -30.35
N ILE A 152 10.58 16.53 -31.17
CA ILE A 152 9.20 16.15 -31.47
C ILE A 152 8.51 15.67 -30.18
N ALA A 153 9.15 14.78 -29.42
CA ALA A 153 8.60 14.29 -28.16
C ALA A 153 8.38 15.42 -27.12
N ALA A 154 9.33 16.36 -27.03
CA ALA A 154 9.21 17.53 -26.17
C ALA A 154 8.04 18.44 -26.59
N ASN A 155 7.89 18.70 -27.88
CA ASN A 155 6.78 19.51 -28.42
C ASN A 155 5.41 18.86 -28.14
N LEU A 156 5.27 17.55 -28.41
CA LEU A 156 4.04 16.81 -28.14
C LEU A 156 3.70 16.80 -26.63
N THR A 157 4.72 16.68 -25.78
CA THR A 157 4.57 16.76 -24.32
C THR A 157 4.12 18.15 -23.89
N TYR A 158 4.73 19.21 -24.43
CA TYR A 158 4.34 20.59 -24.14
C TYR A 158 2.89 20.86 -24.53
N ARG A 159 2.48 20.43 -25.71
CA ARG A 159 1.11 20.56 -26.19
C ARG A 159 0.11 19.80 -25.31
N THR A 160 0.48 18.63 -24.83
CA THR A 160 -0.32 17.87 -23.85
C THR A 160 -0.49 18.67 -22.55
N LYS A 161 0.61 19.21 -22.02
CA LYS A 161 0.59 20.03 -20.79
C LYS A 161 -0.24 21.31 -20.96
N ALA A 162 -0.09 22.00 -22.09
CA ALA A 162 -0.87 23.20 -22.39
C ALA A 162 -2.37 22.89 -22.47
N ARG A 163 -2.76 21.76 -23.08
CA ARG A 163 -4.16 21.35 -23.12
C ARG A 163 -4.71 21.00 -21.73
N LEU A 164 -3.90 20.35 -20.89
CA LEU A 164 -4.26 20.05 -19.51
C LEU A 164 -4.51 21.34 -18.72
N LEU A 165 -3.58 22.30 -18.79
CA LEU A 165 -3.70 23.60 -18.13
C LEU A 165 -5.00 24.32 -18.51
N ASN A 166 -5.31 24.38 -19.82
CA ASN A 166 -6.54 25.01 -20.28
C ASN A 166 -7.81 24.32 -19.72
N LEU A 167 -7.79 23.00 -19.59
CA LEU A 167 -8.92 22.26 -19.01
C LEU A 167 -9.05 22.49 -17.49
N GLU A 168 -7.93 22.66 -16.79
CA GLU A 168 -7.92 23.01 -15.37
C GLU A 168 -8.48 24.41 -15.15
N ASP A 169 -8.09 25.37 -15.99
CA ASP A 169 -8.61 26.75 -15.95
C ASP A 169 -10.13 26.78 -16.25
N ASP A 170 -10.58 26.09 -17.32
CA ASP A 170 -12.00 25.96 -17.66
C ASP A 170 -12.80 25.36 -16.48
N LEU A 171 -12.27 24.30 -15.86
CA LEU A 171 -12.90 23.66 -14.70
C LEU A 171 -13.04 24.64 -13.53
N GLN A 172 -11.99 25.42 -13.27
CA GLN A 172 -11.98 26.36 -12.17
C GLN A 172 -12.92 27.55 -12.41
N GLU A 173 -13.03 28.02 -13.65
CA GLU A 173 -14.02 29.04 -14.04
C GLU A 173 -15.45 28.51 -13.85
N LYS A 174 -15.73 27.27 -14.27
CA LYS A 174 -17.05 26.65 -14.08
C LYS A 174 -17.39 26.46 -12.61
N LYS A 175 -16.43 26.10 -11.76
CA LYS A 175 -16.65 26.02 -10.31
C LYS A 175 -17.07 27.36 -9.73
N LYS A 176 -16.33 28.44 -10.04
CA LYS A 176 -16.68 29.80 -9.60
C LYS A 176 -18.06 30.23 -10.11
N SER A 177 -18.37 29.94 -11.38
CA SER A 177 -19.70 30.21 -11.94
C SER A 177 -20.81 29.43 -11.24
N ASN A 178 -20.57 28.19 -10.82
CA ASN A 178 -21.56 27.40 -10.09
C ASN A 178 -21.73 27.89 -8.64
N GLU A 179 -20.64 28.24 -7.96
CA GLU A 179 -20.68 28.81 -6.61
C GLU A 179 -21.47 30.12 -6.58
N THR A 180 -21.20 31.03 -7.51
CA THR A 180 -21.96 32.28 -7.64
C THR A 180 -23.44 32.05 -7.92
N GLN A 181 -23.79 31.07 -8.77
CA GLN A 181 -25.20 30.70 -8.99
C GLN A 181 -25.84 30.10 -7.72
N LEU A 182 -25.11 29.27 -6.99
CA LEU A 182 -25.58 28.67 -5.74
C LEU A 182 -25.85 29.74 -4.68
N GLU A 183 -24.92 30.67 -4.47
CA GLU A 183 -25.09 31.82 -3.57
C GLU A 183 -26.30 32.67 -3.96
N PHE A 184 -26.48 32.94 -5.26
CA PHE A 184 -27.63 33.67 -5.75
C PHE A 184 -28.97 32.96 -5.44
N LEU A 185 -29.05 31.65 -5.72
CA LEU A 185 -30.24 30.84 -5.44
C LEU A 185 -30.51 30.71 -3.93
N TRP A 186 -29.47 30.54 -3.13
CA TRP A 186 -29.55 30.51 -1.67
C TRP A 186 -30.07 31.84 -1.12
N GLY A 187 -29.56 32.97 -1.64
CA GLY A 187 -30.06 34.30 -1.30
C GLY A 187 -31.54 34.49 -1.65
N ARG A 188 -32.02 33.93 -2.77
CA ARG A 188 -33.46 33.92 -3.10
C ARG A 188 -34.26 33.04 -2.14
N TYR A 189 -33.77 31.85 -1.83
CA TYR A 189 -34.41 30.94 -0.88
C TYR A 189 -34.58 31.60 0.50
N LEU A 190 -33.53 32.21 1.04
CA LEU A 190 -33.58 32.90 2.34
C LEU A 190 -34.61 34.04 2.35
N LYS A 191 -34.70 34.83 1.26
CA LYS A 191 -35.71 35.89 1.14
C LYS A 191 -37.14 35.34 1.15
N VAL A 192 -37.38 34.24 0.43
CA VAL A 192 -38.70 33.59 0.40
C VAL A 192 -39.03 32.98 1.76
N ASN A 193 -38.07 32.31 2.40
CA ASN A 193 -38.24 31.72 3.72
C ASN A 193 -38.55 32.77 4.79
N ALA A 194 -37.85 33.92 4.77
CA ALA A 194 -38.14 35.03 5.68
C ALA A 194 -39.57 35.56 5.51
N ARG A 195 -40.04 35.72 4.26
CA ARG A 195 -41.43 36.10 3.97
C ARG A 195 -42.44 35.05 4.43
N TYR A 196 -42.12 33.77 4.26
CA TYR A 196 -42.96 32.68 4.74
C TYR A 196 -43.13 32.74 6.26
N SER A 197 -42.03 32.88 7.01
CA SER A 197 -42.07 33.03 8.48
C SER A 197 -42.85 34.26 8.92
N GLU A 198 -42.74 35.38 8.20
CA GLU A 198 -43.53 36.58 8.49
C GLU A 198 -45.04 36.33 8.31
N VAL A 199 -45.43 35.71 7.20
CA VAL A 199 -46.84 35.36 6.92
C VAL A 199 -47.37 34.36 7.94
N ASP A 200 -46.57 33.35 8.32
CA ASP A 200 -46.95 32.38 9.34
C ASP A 200 -47.18 33.06 10.71
N GLY A 201 -46.29 33.98 11.09
CA GLY A 201 -46.48 34.82 12.28
C GLY A 201 -47.76 35.65 12.24
N GLN A 202 -48.10 36.22 11.08
CA GLN A 202 -49.37 36.94 10.89
C GLN A 202 -50.58 36.02 11.03
N ILE A 203 -50.54 34.81 10.45
CA ILE A 203 -51.59 33.80 10.57
C ILE A 203 -51.82 33.44 12.03
N GLN A 204 -50.75 33.17 12.77
CA GLN A 204 -50.83 32.81 14.18
C GLN A 204 -51.40 33.95 15.04
N SER A 205 -50.96 35.19 14.81
CA SER A 205 -51.52 36.38 15.46
C SER A 205 -53.02 36.55 15.21
N LYS A 206 -53.47 36.35 13.95
CA LYS A 206 -54.90 36.40 13.60
C LYS A 206 -55.69 35.28 14.27
N LYS A 207 -55.12 34.08 14.39
CA LYS A 207 -55.73 32.95 15.09
C LYS A 207 -55.93 33.25 16.58
N GLU A 208 -54.94 33.82 17.23
CA GLU A 208 -55.03 34.26 18.64
C GLU A 208 -56.05 35.38 18.83
N SER A 209 -56.07 36.36 17.94
CA SER A 209 -57.07 37.44 17.95
C SER A 209 -58.49 36.87 17.83
N LYS A 210 -58.72 35.92 16.90
CA LYS A 210 -60.00 35.22 16.75
C LYS A 210 -60.41 34.48 18.03
N MET A 211 -59.48 33.76 18.67
CA MET A 211 -59.77 33.11 19.96
C MET A 211 -60.14 34.13 21.04
N GLY A 212 -59.47 35.27 21.08
CA GLY A 212 -59.80 36.36 22.01
C GLY A 212 -61.19 36.94 21.79
N VAL A 213 -61.61 37.13 20.53
CA VAL A 213 -62.98 37.56 20.19
C VAL A 213 -64.01 36.51 20.62
N LEU A 214 -63.76 35.22 20.33
CA LEU A 214 -64.65 34.13 20.73
C LEU A 214 -64.87 34.07 22.24
N ARG A 215 -63.82 34.27 23.05
CA ARG A 215 -63.96 34.36 24.51
C ARG A 215 -64.85 35.53 24.92
N ARG A 216 -64.59 36.73 24.40
CA ARG A 216 -65.42 37.91 24.71
C ARG A 216 -66.88 37.73 24.30
N MET A 217 -67.14 37.08 23.16
CA MET A 217 -68.52 36.76 22.75
C MET A 217 -69.19 35.82 23.76
N LYS A 218 -68.48 34.78 24.20
CA LYS A 218 -68.99 33.84 25.20
C LYS A 218 -69.23 34.52 26.56
N ASP A 219 -68.33 35.40 26.99
CA ASP A 219 -68.51 36.19 28.21
C ASP A 219 -69.77 37.07 28.11
N LYS A 220 -69.99 37.73 26.95
CA LYS A 220 -71.20 38.51 26.70
C LYS A 220 -72.47 37.67 26.60
N GLU A 221 -72.40 36.45 26.07
CA GLU A 221 -73.51 35.49 26.13
C GLU A 221 -73.85 35.14 27.59
N THR A 222 -72.83 34.86 28.42
CA THR A 222 -73.08 34.58 29.85
C THR A 222 -73.62 35.78 30.62
N GLU A 223 -73.16 36.99 30.33
CA GLU A 223 -73.71 38.23 30.90
C GLU A 223 -75.17 38.43 30.48
N ARG A 224 -75.48 38.21 29.19
CA ARG A 224 -76.86 38.27 28.68
C ARG A 224 -77.74 37.25 29.38
N ASP A 225 -77.31 36.00 29.48
CA ASP A 225 -78.09 34.94 30.11
C ASP A 225 -78.32 35.23 31.61
N ALA A 226 -77.35 35.84 32.30
CA ALA A 226 -77.51 36.31 33.67
C ALA A 226 -78.50 37.47 33.78
N ALA A 227 -78.41 38.45 32.87
CA ALA A 227 -79.34 39.59 32.81
C ALA A 227 -80.78 39.14 32.47
N ASP A 228 -80.94 38.16 31.57
CA ASP A 228 -82.24 37.56 31.25
C ASP A 228 -82.82 36.81 32.46
N MET A 229 -82.00 36.11 33.25
CA MET A 229 -82.42 35.51 34.51
C MET A 229 -82.87 36.56 35.55
N GLU A 230 -82.19 37.71 35.64
CA GLU A 230 -82.59 38.80 36.53
C GLU A 230 -83.86 39.53 36.05
N LEU A 231 -83.98 39.79 34.75
CA LEU A 231 -85.20 40.32 34.12
C LEU A 231 -86.38 39.38 34.32
N SER A 232 -86.17 38.06 34.22
CA SER A 232 -87.20 37.06 34.50
C SER A 232 -87.69 37.15 35.96
N LYS A 233 -86.78 37.30 36.93
CA LYS A 233 -87.14 37.52 38.35
C LYS A 233 -87.91 38.82 38.57
N HIS A 234 -87.52 39.91 37.91
CA HIS A 234 -88.19 41.21 38.04
C HIS A 234 -89.56 41.23 37.33
N ASN A 235 -89.68 40.51 36.21
CA ASN A 235 -90.93 40.35 35.48
C ASN A 235 -91.92 39.44 36.22
N LEU A 236 -91.48 38.44 36.99
CA LEU A 236 -92.37 37.62 37.81
C LEU A 236 -93.10 38.45 38.88
N ALA A 237 -92.40 39.34 39.60
CA ALA A 237 -93.04 40.22 40.59
C ALA A 237 -93.98 41.26 39.93
N ARG A 238 -93.63 41.78 38.74
CA ARG A 238 -94.48 42.72 37.99
C ARG A 238 -95.69 42.02 37.34
N ILE A 239 -95.55 40.75 36.96
CA ILE A 239 -96.63 39.92 36.44
C ILE A 239 -97.56 39.52 37.58
N ASP A 240 -97.07 39.13 38.76
CA ASP A 240 -97.91 38.80 39.92
C ASP A 240 -98.78 39.98 40.39
N GLU A 241 -98.27 41.21 40.34
CA GLU A 241 -99.03 42.42 40.67
C GLU A 241 -100.08 42.75 39.57
N ARG A 242 -99.73 42.54 38.29
CA ARG A 242 -100.67 42.69 37.16
C ARG A 242 -101.72 41.59 37.13
N ASP A 243 -101.37 40.37 37.51
CA ASP A 243 -102.28 39.23 37.62
C ASP A 243 -103.27 39.46 38.76
N ARG A 244 -102.83 39.94 39.94
CA ARG A 244 -103.75 40.35 41.01
C ARG A 244 -104.72 41.46 40.58
N HIS A 245 -104.23 42.45 39.83
CA HIS A 245 -105.05 43.56 39.34
C HIS A 245 -106.02 43.12 38.24
N LEU A 246 -105.59 42.23 37.34
CA LEU A 246 -106.41 41.62 36.30
C LEU A 246 -107.40 40.60 36.87
N GLN A 247 -107.09 39.89 37.96
CA GLN A 247 -108.00 38.97 38.63
C GLN A 247 -109.21 39.72 39.20
N ILE A 248 -108.97 40.88 39.82
CA ILE A 248 -110.01 41.78 40.34
C ILE A 248 -110.85 42.42 39.21
N GLU A 249 -110.23 42.67 38.05
CA GLU A 249 -110.88 43.26 36.88
C GLU A 249 -111.65 42.21 36.04
N VAL A 250 -111.17 40.96 36.02
CA VAL A 250 -111.85 39.78 35.46
C VAL A 250 -113.04 39.41 36.34
N GLU A 251 -112.93 39.37 37.66
CA GLU A 251 -114.10 39.16 38.55
C GLU A 251 -115.20 40.23 38.34
N LYS A 252 -114.83 41.47 37.99
CA LYS A 252 -115.80 42.53 37.64
C LYS A 252 -116.37 42.42 36.22
N ARG A 253 -115.62 41.88 35.25
CA ARG A 253 -116.08 41.71 33.85
C ARG A 253 -116.77 40.37 33.58
N THR A 254 -116.48 39.32 34.35
CA THR A 254 -117.16 38.01 34.31
C THR A 254 -118.61 38.14 34.78
N ILE A 255 -118.93 39.10 35.65
CA ILE A 255 -120.30 39.46 36.04
C ILE A 255 -121.04 40.20 34.90
N ALA A 256 -120.34 40.75 33.91
CA ALA A 256 -120.91 41.58 32.83
C ALA A 256 -120.99 40.89 31.44
N LEU A 257 -120.40 39.71 31.27
CA LEU A 257 -120.30 39.01 29.97
C LEU A 257 -121.00 37.64 29.94
N GLY A 258 -121.95 37.41 30.86
CA GLY A 258 -122.75 36.18 30.92
C GLY A 258 -123.80 35.99 29.81
N GLU A 259 -123.76 36.77 28.73
CA GLU A 259 -124.73 36.67 27.64
C GLU A 259 -124.06 36.83 26.26
N ARG A 260 -123.39 35.76 25.79
CA ARG A 260 -123.38 35.27 24.39
C ARG A 260 -122.29 34.19 24.17
N ASP A 261 -122.71 33.03 23.69
CA ASP A 261 -121.90 31.83 23.40
C ASP A 261 -120.89 32.01 22.24
N TYR A 262 -119.66 32.49 22.53
CA TYR A 262 -118.52 32.40 21.60
C TYR A 262 -117.30 31.65 22.17
N ASP A 263 -117.19 31.47 23.50
CA ASP A 263 -116.04 30.78 24.13
C ASP A 263 -116.03 29.26 23.95
N LEU A 264 -117.20 28.65 23.71
CA LEU A 264 -117.30 27.21 23.51
C LEU A 264 -116.67 26.74 22.17
N ILE A 265 -116.69 27.59 21.15
CA ILE A 265 -116.15 27.26 19.82
C ILE A 265 -114.61 27.46 19.80
N ILE A 266 -114.10 28.50 20.45
CA ILE A 266 -112.65 28.79 20.51
C ILE A 266 -111.90 27.80 21.41
N SER A 267 -112.52 27.35 22.51
CA SER A 267 -111.92 26.35 23.42
C SER A 267 -111.82 24.96 22.80
N GLN A 268 -112.72 24.60 21.88
CA GLN A 268 -112.70 23.32 21.17
C GLN A 268 -111.61 23.27 20.06
N LYS A 269 -111.29 24.39 19.40
CA LYS A 269 -110.35 24.42 18.25
C LYS A 269 -108.88 24.69 18.63
N ARG A 270 -108.57 25.29 19.78
CA ARG A 270 -107.18 25.52 20.24
C ARG A 270 -106.34 24.25 20.45
N PRO A 271 -106.85 23.17 21.07
CA PRO A 271 -106.07 21.94 21.26
C PRO A 271 -105.67 21.30 19.93
N GLU A 272 -106.55 21.36 18.92
CA GLU A 272 -106.30 20.85 17.57
C GLU A 272 -105.16 21.61 16.89
N ILE A 273 -105.16 22.95 16.95
CA ILE A 273 -104.09 23.78 16.37
C ILE A 273 -102.74 23.53 17.07
N TYR A 274 -102.71 23.46 18.40
CA TYR A 274 -101.48 23.15 19.14
C TYR A 274 -100.94 21.74 18.84
N ALA A 275 -101.83 20.76 18.71
CA ALA A 275 -101.45 19.40 18.35
C ALA A 275 -100.88 19.33 16.93
N LEU A 276 -101.49 20.04 15.96
CA LEU A 276 -101.02 20.09 14.57
C LEU A 276 -99.67 20.83 14.46
N ASP A 277 -99.47 21.96 15.13
CA ASP A 277 -98.19 22.69 15.11
C ASP A 277 -97.05 21.92 15.79
N HIS A 278 -97.34 21.23 16.90
CA HIS A 278 -96.40 20.32 17.53
C HIS A 278 -96.04 19.15 16.59
N LYS A 279 -97.03 18.62 15.85
CA LYS A 279 -96.82 17.55 14.87
C LYS A 279 -95.97 18.03 13.67
N ILE A 280 -96.20 19.25 13.17
CA ILE A 280 -95.37 19.85 12.11
C ILE A 280 -93.92 20.04 12.58
N LYS A 281 -93.70 20.56 13.80
CA LYS A 281 -92.36 20.72 14.38
C LYS A 281 -91.66 19.38 14.61
N ALA A 282 -92.40 18.36 15.03
CA ALA A 282 -91.87 17.00 15.18
C ALA A 282 -91.43 16.41 13.83
N LEU A 283 -92.27 16.53 12.79
CA LEU A 283 -91.96 16.03 11.44
C LEU A 283 -90.78 16.77 10.78
N HIS A 284 -90.64 18.09 10.98
CA HIS A 284 -89.46 18.82 10.50
C HIS A 284 -88.16 18.37 11.20
N ARG A 285 -88.19 18.17 12.53
CA ARG A 285 -87.03 17.63 13.27
C ARG A 285 -86.68 16.22 12.81
N GLU A 286 -87.69 15.39 12.53
CA GLU A 286 -87.49 14.04 12.00
C GLU A 286 -86.84 14.07 10.61
N LYS A 287 -87.29 14.96 9.72
CA LYS A 287 -86.69 15.19 8.41
C LYS A 287 -85.22 15.68 8.50
N ASP A 288 -84.93 16.65 9.37
CA ASP A 288 -83.56 17.15 9.57
C ASP A 288 -82.64 16.07 10.14
N ASN A 289 -83.16 15.26 11.06
CA ASN A 289 -82.46 14.10 11.61
C ASN A 289 -82.14 13.07 10.53
N ILE A 290 -83.08 12.72 9.65
CA ILE A 290 -82.86 11.77 8.55
C ILE A 290 -81.85 12.31 7.54
N THR A 291 -81.89 13.62 7.25
CA THR A 291 -80.92 14.25 6.34
C THR A 291 -79.50 14.20 6.93
N THR A 292 -79.36 14.52 8.21
CA THR A 292 -78.07 14.44 8.92
C THR A 292 -77.56 12.99 9.03
N ASP A 293 -78.46 12.04 9.25
CA ASP A 293 -78.18 10.61 9.32
C ASP A 293 -77.71 10.06 7.95
N ALA A 294 -78.31 10.50 6.84
CA ALA A 294 -77.85 10.19 5.49
C ALA A 294 -76.44 10.75 5.21
N ASP A 295 -76.16 12.00 5.61
CA ASP A 295 -74.83 12.60 5.49
C ASP A 295 -73.77 11.88 6.32
N ASP A 296 -74.12 11.49 7.56
CA ASP A 296 -73.23 10.73 8.44
C ASP A 296 -72.97 9.31 7.90
N ARG A 297 -73.96 8.65 7.27
CA ARG A 297 -73.77 7.38 6.56
C ARG A 297 -72.84 7.49 5.36
N ALA A 298 -73.01 8.53 4.53
CA ALA A 298 -72.12 8.77 3.39
C ALA A 298 -70.68 9.05 3.84
N LYS A 299 -70.50 9.82 4.93
CA LYS A 299 -69.18 10.03 5.54
C LYS A 299 -68.59 8.75 6.11
N LEU A 300 -69.41 7.92 6.76
CA LEU A 300 -68.98 6.63 7.30
C LEU A 300 -68.48 5.71 6.17
N GLU A 301 -69.21 5.62 5.06
CA GLU A 301 -68.83 4.81 3.90
C GLU A 301 -67.51 5.29 3.29
N LEU A 302 -67.36 6.60 3.06
CA LEU A 302 -66.10 7.18 2.59
C LEU A 302 -64.92 6.89 3.54
N LYS A 303 -65.14 7.04 4.86
CA LYS A 303 -64.09 6.79 5.87
C LYS A 303 -63.74 5.30 5.99
N LYS A 304 -64.71 4.40 5.86
CA LYS A 304 -64.49 2.95 5.77
C LYS A 304 -63.68 2.59 4.52
N ASP A 305 -64.01 3.18 3.38
CA ASP A 305 -63.26 2.99 2.13
C ASP A 305 -61.82 3.51 2.23
N GLU A 306 -61.59 4.68 2.85
CA GLU A 306 -60.25 5.23 3.12
C GLU A 306 -59.45 4.31 4.04
N LEU A 307 -60.06 3.83 5.12
CA LEU A 307 -59.44 2.91 6.08
C LEU A 307 -59.05 1.59 5.40
N GLU A 308 -59.95 1.02 4.60
CA GLU A 308 -59.72 -0.23 3.88
C GLU A 308 -58.63 -0.07 2.81
N LYS A 309 -58.60 1.06 2.09
CA LYS A 309 -57.52 1.39 1.16
C LYS A 309 -56.17 1.52 1.87
N CYS A 310 -56.12 2.16 3.05
CA CYS A 310 -54.89 2.26 3.84
C CYS A 310 -54.42 0.90 4.34
N LYS A 311 -55.33 0.06 4.87
CA LYS A 311 -55.03 -1.32 5.30
C LYS A 311 -54.48 -2.18 4.15
N LYS A 312 -55.09 -2.10 2.96
CA LYS A 312 -54.61 -2.81 1.76
C LYS A 312 -53.22 -2.34 1.33
N LYS A 313 -52.95 -1.02 1.35
CA LYS A 313 -51.63 -0.46 1.01
C LYS A 313 -50.55 -0.88 2.01
N LEU A 314 -50.85 -0.80 3.31
CA LEU A 314 -49.93 -1.25 4.37
C LEU A 314 -49.56 -2.72 4.19
N LYS A 315 -50.58 -3.57 4.03
CA LYS A 315 -50.39 -5.02 3.84
C LYS A 315 -49.58 -5.33 2.58
N LYS A 316 -49.85 -4.63 1.48
CA LYS A 316 -49.10 -4.76 0.23
C LYS A 316 -47.61 -4.47 0.41
N ILE A 317 -47.27 -3.33 1.02
CA ILE A 317 -45.85 -2.96 1.26
C ILE A 317 -45.19 -3.94 2.22
N TYR A 318 -45.92 -4.38 3.26
CA TYR A 318 -45.40 -5.37 4.20
C TYR A 318 -45.10 -6.71 3.52
N ASP A 319 -46.03 -7.22 2.72
CA ASP A 319 -45.87 -8.49 2.00
C ASP A 319 -44.75 -8.44 0.95
N GLU A 320 -44.55 -7.30 0.28
CA GLU A 320 -43.46 -7.07 -0.68
C GLU A 320 -42.07 -7.11 -0.03
N HIS A 321 -41.95 -6.64 1.22
CA HIS A 321 -40.66 -6.50 1.91
C HIS A 321 -40.44 -7.53 3.04
N LYS A 322 -41.40 -8.42 3.32
CA LYS A 322 -41.34 -9.37 4.46
C LYS A 322 -40.11 -10.27 4.48
N ASP A 323 -39.64 -10.73 3.33
CA ASP A 323 -38.47 -11.61 3.24
C ASP A 323 -37.18 -10.84 3.53
N LYS A 324 -37.12 -9.57 3.15
CA LYS A 324 -36.00 -8.68 3.48
C LYS A 324 -35.98 -8.32 4.97
N PHE A 325 -37.15 -8.06 5.57
CA PHE A 325 -37.25 -7.88 7.03
C PHE A 325 -36.76 -9.13 7.77
N ARG A 326 -37.15 -10.32 7.28
CA ARG A 326 -36.69 -11.59 7.83
C ARG A 326 -35.17 -11.75 7.72
N SER A 327 -34.57 -11.40 6.59
CA SER A 327 -33.12 -11.45 6.41
C SER A 327 -32.38 -10.57 7.42
N VAL A 328 -32.76 -9.29 7.50
CA VAL A 328 -32.11 -8.29 8.38
C VAL A 328 -32.30 -8.61 9.86
N LEU A 329 -33.46 -9.14 10.24
CA LEU A 329 -33.79 -9.49 11.63
C LEU A 329 -33.49 -10.95 11.96
N LYS A 330 -32.52 -11.56 11.28
CA LYS A 330 -31.98 -12.91 11.57
C LYS A 330 -33.07 -13.99 11.65
N GLY A 331 -34.01 -13.97 10.71
CA GLY A 331 -35.11 -14.92 10.62
C GLY A 331 -36.41 -14.47 11.29
N ARG A 332 -36.41 -13.38 12.07
CA ARG A 332 -37.59 -12.89 12.78
C ARG A 332 -38.44 -12.00 11.89
N LEU A 333 -39.77 -12.11 12.01
CA LEU A 333 -40.71 -11.24 11.32
C LEU A 333 -41.45 -10.34 12.34
N PRO A 334 -41.24 -9.01 12.30
CA PRO A 334 -41.89 -8.06 13.22
C PRO A 334 -43.34 -7.77 12.81
N TYR A 335 -44.16 -7.33 13.77
CA TYR A 335 -45.52 -6.84 13.50
C TYR A 335 -45.48 -5.55 12.70
N GLU A 336 -46.47 -5.31 11.83
CA GLU A 336 -46.57 -4.14 10.93
C GLU A 336 -46.36 -2.80 11.65
N LYS A 337 -46.87 -2.66 12.88
CA LYS A 337 -46.73 -1.44 13.70
C LYS A 337 -45.34 -1.22 14.29
N ASP A 338 -44.53 -2.28 14.42
CA ASP A 338 -43.24 -2.26 15.11
C ASP A 338 -42.05 -2.30 14.14
N VAL A 339 -42.29 -2.57 12.84
CA VAL A 339 -41.26 -2.67 11.79
C VAL A 339 -40.34 -1.45 11.80
N LYS A 340 -40.88 -0.23 11.91
CA LYS A 340 -40.07 1.00 11.98
C LYS A 340 -39.08 1.01 13.13
N LYS A 341 -39.55 0.72 14.33
CA LYS A 341 -38.70 0.73 15.51
C LYS A 341 -37.58 -0.31 15.41
N GLU A 342 -37.90 -1.49 14.90
CA GLU A 342 -36.94 -2.59 14.80
C GLU A 342 -35.91 -2.40 13.69
N ILE A 343 -36.31 -1.97 12.50
CA ILE A 343 -35.39 -1.72 11.39
C ILE A 343 -34.49 -0.52 11.67
N THR A 344 -35.02 0.58 12.23
CA THR A 344 -34.17 1.71 12.65
C THR A 344 -33.19 1.31 13.75
N ARG A 345 -33.59 0.43 14.69
CA ARG A 345 -32.68 -0.09 15.70
C ARG A 345 -31.61 -0.99 15.09
N ALA A 346 -31.98 -1.90 14.19
CA ALA A 346 -31.03 -2.76 13.48
C ALA A 346 -30.01 -1.94 12.68
N PHE A 347 -30.49 -0.91 11.97
CA PHE A 347 -29.63 0.04 11.26
C PHE A 347 -28.66 0.73 12.21
N GLY A 348 -29.13 1.25 13.34
CA GLY A 348 -28.28 1.91 14.33
C GLY A 348 -27.18 1.00 14.90
N PHE A 349 -27.45 -0.30 15.09
CA PHE A 349 -26.43 -1.27 15.51
C PHE A 349 -25.37 -1.50 14.42
N VAL A 350 -25.79 -1.77 13.18
CA VAL A 350 -24.86 -2.06 12.08
C VAL A 350 -24.07 -0.81 11.67
N ASP A 351 -24.68 0.37 11.72
CA ASP A 351 -23.98 1.63 11.46
C ASP A 351 -22.93 1.95 12.53
N ALA A 352 -23.24 1.70 13.81
CA ALA A 352 -22.25 1.83 14.88
C ALA A 352 -21.08 0.85 14.74
N GLU A 353 -21.36 -0.41 14.39
CA GLU A 353 -20.33 -1.43 14.12
C GLU A 353 -19.47 -1.06 12.91
N TYR A 354 -20.08 -0.57 11.82
CA TYR A 354 -19.37 -0.06 10.66
C TYR A 354 -18.42 1.08 11.03
N ASN A 355 -18.90 2.06 11.79
CA ASN A 355 -18.11 3.23 12.19
C ASN A 355 -16.94 2.84 13.11
N ASP A 356 -17.15 1.91 14.05
CA ASP A 356 -16.09 1.37 14.92
C ASP A 356 -15.02 0.61 14.12
N LEU A 357 -15.43 -0.31 13.23
CA LEU A 357 -14.51 -1.04 12.36
C LEU A 357 -13.77 -0.11 11.41
N ASN A 358 -14.43 0.93 10.89
CA ASN A 358 -13.80 1.92 10.02
C ASN A 358 -12.70 2.68 10.77
N SER A 359 -12.95 3.09 12.02
CA SER A 359 -11.95 3.73 12.87
C SER A 359 -10.74 2.81 13.10
N LYS A 360 -10.99 1.55 13.49
CA LYS A 360 -9.94 0.55 13.70
C LYS A 360 -9.14 0.25 12.43
N SER A 361 -9.80 0.17 11.29
CA SER A 361 -9.14 -0.03 9.99
C SER A 361 -8.22 1.13 9.65
N MET A 362 -8.62 2.38 9.90
CA MET A 362 -7.78 3.56 9.69
C MET A 362 -6.58 3.58 10.64
N GLU A 363 -6.75 3.20 11.90
CA GLU A 363 -5.65 3.08 12.87
C GLU A 363 -4.65 1.99 12.46
N ALA A 364 -5.14 0.82 12.04
CA ALA A 364 -4.29 -0.26 11.53
C ALA A 364 -3.51 0.15 10.28
N GLU A 365 -4.13 0.89 9.35
CA GLU A 365 -3.46 1.44 8.17
C GLU A 365 -2.30 2.38 8.56
N GLN A 366 -2.52 3.24 9.56
CA GLN A 366 -1.48 4.14 10.07
C GLN A 366 -0.32 3.37 10.70
N GLN A 367 -0.62 2.34 11.50
CA GLN A 367 0.43 1.51 12.09
C GLN A 367 1.25 0.74 11.04
N LEU A 368 0.59 0.24 10.00
CA LEU A 368 1.25 -0.41 8.87
C LEU A 368 2.20 0.56 8.15
N LYS A 369 1.74 1.78 7.86
CA LYS A 369 2.60 2.83 7.25
C LYS A 369 3.81 3.17 8.13
N LEU A 370 3.63 3.26 9.44
CA LEU A 370 4.74 3.49 10.38
C LEU A 370 5.76 2.34 10.37
N ALA A 371 5.31 1.08 10.29
CA ALA A 371 6.20 -0.07 10.17
C ALA A 371 7.00 -0.04 8.85
N GLN A 372 6.34 0.25 7.73
CA GLN A 372 6.98 0.40 6.42
C GLN A 372 8.03 1.52 6.40
N MET A 373 7.73 2.66 7.04
CA MET A 373 8.70 3.74 7.23
C MET A 373 9.93 3.28 8.02
N LYS A 374 9.75 2.56 9.14
CA LYS A 374 10.86 2.00 9.92
C LYS A 374 11.70 1.01 9.10
N ILE A 375 11.08 0.14 8.31
CA ILE A 375 11.78 -0.78 7.40
C ILE A 375 12.63 -0.01 6.39
N SER A 376 12.07 1.03 5.76
CA SER A 376 12.82 1.85 4.80
C SER A 376 14.05 2.53 5.44
N ALA A 377 13.90 3.03 6.67
CA ALA A 377 14.98 3.63 7.43
C ALA A 377 16.05 2.59 7.80
N ALA A 378 15.64 1.40 8.24
CA ALA A 378 16.55 0.29 8.55
C ALA A 378 17.33 -0.19 7.32
N ARG A 379 16.65 -0.36 6.16
CA ARG A 379 17.31 -0.70 4.88
C ARG A 379 18.32 0.37 4.45
N SER A 380 17.98 1.64 4.61
CA SER A 380 18.90 2.76 4.34
C SER A 380 20.13 2.73 5.25
N ASN A 381 19.93 2.45 6.54
CA ASN A 381 21.03 2.31 7.50
C ASN A 381 21.94 1.12 7.14
N LEU A 382 21.36 -0.03 6.83
CA LEU A 382 22.08 -1.24 6.44
C LEU A 382 22.91 -1.00 5.16
N SER A 383 22.34 -0.31 4.17
CA SER A 383 23.09 0.10 2.96
C SER A 383 24.26 1.03 3.29
N LYS A 384 24.12 1.94 4.28
CA LYS A 384 25.24 2.77 4.74
C LYS A 384 26.34 1.95 5.41
N LEU A 385 25.96 1.00 6.28
CA LEU A 385 26.90 0.12 6.96
C LEU A 385 27.66 -0.77 5.96
N GLN A 386 26.98 -1.30 4.94
CA GLN A 386 27.62 -2.07 3.86
C GLN A 386 28.62 -1.21 3.07
N LYS A 387 28.27 0.03 2.73
CA LYS A 387 29.18 0.96 2.05
C LYS A 387 30.39 1.31 2.91
N ASP A 388 30.21 1.48 4.22
CA ASP A 388 31.31 1.72 5.14
C ASP A 388 32.23 0.50 5.23
N LEU A 389 31.67 -0.72 5.27
CA LEU A 389 32.44 -1.96 5.23
C LEU A 389 33.30 -2.06 3.96
N ASP A 390 32.70 -1.77 2.80
CA ASP A 390 33.42 -1.77 1.52
C ASP A 390 34.49 -0.67 1.46
N ALA A 391 34.20 0.53 1.99
CA ALA A 391 35.17 1.62 2.05
C ALA A 391 36.38 1.25 2.93
N LYS A 392 36.14 0.64 4.10
CA LYS A 392 37.18 0.16 5.01
C LYS A 392 37.98 -0.98 4.37
N ARG A 393 37.32 -1.92 3.68
CA ARG A 393 37.97 -3.00 2.92
C ARG A 393 38.89 -2.44 1.84
N ASN A 394 38.41 -1.48 1.05
CA ASN A 394 39.18 -0.84 -0.02
C ASN A 394 40.38 -0.07 0.55
N HIS A 395 40.18 0.65 1.67
CA HIS A 395 41.27 1.34 2.36
C HIS A 395 42.36 0.36 2.81
N LEU A 396 41.98 -0.71 3.50
CA LEU A 396 42.89 -1.75 3.95
C LEU A 396 43.64 -2.38 2.79
N ASN A 397 42.95 -2.81 1.73
CA ASN A 397 43.58 -3.39 0.53
C ASN A 397 44.57 -2.42 -0.13
N SER A 398 44.21 -1.13 -0.25
CA SER A 398 45.06 -0.10 -0.87
C SER A 398 46.37 0.13 -0.12
N LYS A 399 46.38 -0.12 1.21
CA LYS A 399 47.55 0.02 2.07
C LYS A 399 48.32 -1.29 2.21
N LEU A 400 47.62 -2.43 2.21
CA LEU A 400 48.22 -3.75 2.39
C LEU A 400 49.03 -4.19 1.17
N GLN A 401 48.54 -3.89 -0.05
CA GLN A 401 49.16 -4.32 -1.30
C GLN A 401 50.58 -3.73 -1.51
N PRO A 402 50.83 -2.43 -1.26
CA PRO A 402 52.20 -1.88 -1.31
C PRO A 402 53.15 -2.48 -0.27
N ILE A 403 52.65 -2.78 0.93
CA ILE A 403 53.45 -3.32 2.04
C ILE A 403 53.89 -4.76 1.74
N THR A 404 52.93 -5.61 1.39
CA THR A 404 53.17 -7.05 1.19
C THR A 404 53.76 -7.39 -0.18
N LYS A 405 53.75 -6.45 -1.14
CA LYS A 405 54.23 -6.60 -2.53
C LYS A 405 53.54 -7.72 -3.32
N VAL A 406 52.50 -8.34 -2.75
CA VAL A 406 51.71 -9.43 -3.32
C VAL A 406 50.24 -9.10 -3.10
N SER A 407 49.37 -9.55 -4.00
CA SER A 407 47.93 -9.55 -3.77
C SER A 407 47.61 -10.53 -2.64
N VAL A 408 47.15 -10.03 -1.50
CA VAL A 408 46.89 -10.84 -0.32
C VAL A 408 45.45 -10.61 0.17
N ASP A 409 44.75 -11.70 0.51
CA ASP A 409 43.40 -11.63 1.07
C ASP A 409 43.44 -10.95 2.44
N ILE A 410 42.51 -10.01 2.66
CA ILE A 410 42.38 -9.22 3.88
C ILE A 410 42.23 -10.11 5.13
N ASN A 411 41.65 -11.30 4.98
CA ASN A 411 41.48 -12.26 6.08
C ASN A 411 42.81 -12.82 6.61
N THR A 412 43.89 -12.70 5.84
CA THR A 412 45.22 -13.16 6.25
C THR A 412 46.03 -12.08 6.96
N TYR A 413 45.54 -10.84 7.02
CA TYR A 413 46.20 -9.73 7.72
C TYR A 413 46.64 -10.06 9.16
N PRO A 414 45.82 -10.69 10.02
CA PRO A 414 46.24 -11.02 11.38
C PRO A 414 47.47 -11.94 11.43
N LYS A 415 47.59 -12.84 10.46
CA LYS A 415 48.75 -13.73 10.35
C LYS A 415 49.98 -12.95 9.90
N ILE A 416 49.84 -12.08 8.89
CA ILE A 416 50.94 -11.25 8.37
C ILE A 416 51.49 -10.31 9.44
N LEU A 417 50.60 -9.67 10.21
CA LEU A 417 50.99 -8.81 11.33
C LEU A 417 51.78 -9.58 12.39
N LYS A 418 51.34 -10.80 12.70
CA LYS A 418 52.04 -11.67 13.66
C LYS A 418 53.40 -12.12 13.13
N ASP A 419 53.49 -12.57 11.89
CA ASP A 419 54.74 -13.02 11.28
C ASP A 419 55.77 -11.85 11.23
N ALA A 420 55.33 -10.62 10.95
CA ALA A 420 56.16 -9.42 10.99
C ALA A 420 56.66 -9.07 12.40
N MET A 421 55.80 -9.26 13.41
CA MET A 421 56.17 -9.06 14.81
C MET A 421 57.23 -10.07 15.26
N ASP A 422 57.04 -11.35 14.91
CA ASP A 422 57.97 -12.43 15.25
C ASP A 422 59.33 -12.23 14.55
N ASP A 423 59.36 -11.76 13.30
CA ASP A 423 60.62 -11.44 12.60
C ASP A 423 61.35 -10.23 13.22
N ARG A 424 60.63 -9.15 13.53
CA ARG A 424 61.19 -8.00 14.26
C ARG A 424 61.84 -8.43 15.57
N ASP A 425 61.14 -9.24 16.36
CA ASP A 425 61.64 -9.68 17.67
C ASP A 425 62.89 -10.58 17.53
N LYS A 426 62.91 -11.44 16.49
CA LYS A 426 64.07 -12.25 16.15
C LYS A 426 65.27 -11.41 15.74
N GLN A 427 65.08 -10.40 14.87
CA GLN A 427 66.17 -9.50 14.46
C GLN A 427 66.67 -8.64 15.63
N SER A 428 65.76 -8.16 16.48
CA SER A 428 66.10 -7.40 17.68
C SER A 428 66.95 -8.22 18.63
N SER A 429 66.57 -9.48 18.89
CA SER A 429 67.35 -10.41 19.71
C SER A 429 68.75 -10.66 19.12
N THR A 430 68.84 -10.87 17.80
CA THR A 430 70.11 -11.14 17.11
C THR A 430 71.05 -9.94 17.14
N TYR A 431 70.50 -8.74 16.90
CA TYR A 431 71.23 -7.48 17.00
C TYR A 431 71.73 -7.23 18.42
N ASN A 432 70.86 -7.38 19.43
CA ASN A 432 71.21 -7.18 20.83
C ASN A 432 72.31 -8.15 21.29
N TYR A 433 72.26 -9.41 20.86
CA TYR A 433 73.31 -10.39 21.13
C TYR A 433 74.66 -9.98 20.52
N ALA A 434 74.68 -9.62 19.23
CA ALA A 434 75.90 -9.17 18.55
C ALA A 434 76.46 -7.87 19.16
N LYS A 435 75.58 -6.96 19.58
CA LYS A 435 75.92 -5.69 20.22
C LYS A 435 76.57 -5.93 21.58
N GLY A 436 75.96 -6.79 22.41
CA GLY A 436 76.53 -7.21 23.68
C GLY A 436 77.90 -7.86 23.49
N MET A 437 78.05 -8.73 22.49
CA MET A 437 79.34 -9.38 22.22
C MET A 437 80.44 -8.40 21.82
N ARG A 438 80.11 -7.41 20.98
CA ARG A 438 81.07 -6.36 20.60
C ARG A 438 81.54 -5.53 21.78
N GLN A 439 80.64 -5.21 22.72
CA GLN A 439 80.96 -4.42 23.91
C GLN A 439 81.98 -5.12 24.83
N MET A 440 82.17 -6.44 24.70
CA MET A 440 83.13 -7.20 25.51
C MET A 440 84.56 -7.19 24.93
N TYR A 441 84.73 -6.98 23.62
CA TYR A 441 86.05 -7.10 22.97
C TYR A 441 87.05 -6.02 23.39
N GLU A 442 86.62 -4.75 23.49
CA GLU A 442 87.50 -3.65 23.91
C GLU A 442 87.95 -3.77 25.38
N PRO A 443 87.07 -4.07 26.36
CA PRO A 443 87.49 -4.39 27.72
C PRO A 443 88.46 -5.56 27.81
N PHE A 444 88.24 -6.64 27.06
CA PHE A 444 89.13 -7.80 27.04
C PHE A 444 90.51 -7.49 26.48
N GLU A 445 90.58 -6.66 25.44
CA GLU A 445 91.84 -6.15 24.92
C GLU A 445 92.60 -5.32 25.97
N LYS A 446 91.90 -4.38 26.65
CA LYS A 446 92.50 -3.52 27.68
C LYS A 446 93.08 -4.34 28.84
N VAL A 447 92.32 -5.32 29.34
CA VAL A 447 92.78 -6.21 30.43
C VAL A 447 94.00 -7.03 30.00
N ALA A 448 94.00 -7.59 28.79
CA ALA A 448 95.12 -8.35 28.27
C ALA A 448 96.41 -7.49 28.16
N ARG A 449 96.31 -6.24 27.69
CA ARG A 449 97.46 -5.33 27.56
C ARG A 449 97.96 -4.75 28.89
N GLN A 450 97.08 -4.54 29.87
CA GLN A 450 97.44 -3.93 31.15
C GLN A 450 97.93 -4.93 32.19
N GLN A 451 97.39 -6.17 32.16
CA GLN A 451 97.64 -7.18 33.18
C GLN A 451 98.37 -8.42 32.64
N HIS A 452 98.66 -8.46 31.33
CA HIS A 452 99.38 -9.55 30.66
C HIS A 452 98.80 -10.95 30.95
N LYS A 453 97.47 -11.05 31.10
CA LYS A 453 96.75 -12.28 31.41
C LYS A 453 95.41 -12.38 30.67
N CYS A 454 94.91 -13.61 30.54
CA CYS A 454 93.64 -13.90 29.90
C CYS A 454 92.46 -13.35 30.72
N PRO A 455 91.58 -12.51 30.14
CA PRO A 455 90.43 -11.94 30.85
C PRO A 455 89.38 -12.96 31.32
N CYS A 456 89.42 -14.20 30.83
CA CYS A 456 88.42 -15.22 31.14
C CYS A 456 88.88 -16.24 32.19
N CYS A 457 90.17 -16.56 32.26
CA CYS A 457 90.71 -17.61 33.14
C CYS A 457 91.93 -17.18 33.95
N ASP A 458 92.32 -15.89 33.88
CA ASP A 458 93.46 -15.29 34.59
C ASP A 458 94.84 -15.91 34.31
N ARG A 459 94.95 -16.80 33.33
CA ARG A 459 96.25 -17.36 32.88
C ARG A 459 97.13 -16.26 32.29
N ALA A 460 98.36 -16.13 32.77
CA ALA A 460 99.35 -15.21 32.19
C ALA A 460 99.65 -15.56 30.73
N PHE A 461 99.82 -14.54 29.88
CA PHE A 461 100.23 -14.70 28.49
C PHE A 461 101.74 -14.71 28.35
N THR A 462 102.25 -15.47 27.39
CA THR A 462 103.56 -15.17 26.79
C THR A 462 103.45 -13.98 25.83
N PRO A 463 104.53 -13.22 25.57
CA PRO A 463 104.48 -12.04 24.69
C PRO A 463 103.87 -12.32 23.31
N ASP A 464 104.22 -13.45 22.68
CA ASP A 464 103.68 -13.85 21.38
C ASP A 464 102.18 -14.23 21.45
N GLU A 465 101.76 -14.90 22.52
CA GLU A 465 100.34 -15.25 22.74
C GLU A 465 99.46 -14.02 23.01
N GLU A 466 99.98 -13.02 23.73
CA GLU A 466 99.28 -11.76 23.99
C GLU A 466 99.02 -11.00 22.68
N ASP A 467 100.03 -10.87 21.83
CA ASP A 467 99.90 -10.17 20.54
C ASP A 467 98.95 -10.91 19.59
N LEU A 468 98.98 -12.25 19.55
CA LEU A 468 98.00 -13.05 18.82
C LEU A 468 96.58 -12.88 19.36
N PHE A 469 96.41 -12.86 20.69
CA PHE A 469 95.11 -12.63 21.34
C PHE A 469 94.57 -11.24 21.00
N VAL A 470 95.36 -10.18 21.15
CA VAL A 470 94.97 -8.80 20.85
C VAL A 470 94.65 -8.63 19.36
N LYS A 471 95.47 -9.20 18.47
CA LYS A 471 95.19 -9.22 17.03
C LYS A 471 93.85 -9.89 16.74
N LYS A 472 93.57 -11.03 17.37
CA LYS A 472 92.28 -11.73 17.26
C LYS A 472 91.12 -10.89 17.79
N GLN A 473 91.26 -10.22 18.95
CA GLN A 473 90.22 -9.35 19.50
C GLN A 473 89.92 -8.17 18.58
N ARG A 474 90.95 -7.51 18.02
CA ARG A 474 90.79 -6.40 17.07
C ARG A 474 90.13 -6.85 15.77
N THR A 475 90.62 -7.91 15.13
CA THR A 475 90.04 -8.43 13.88
C THR A 475 88.60 -8.91 14.08
N THR A 476 88.31 -9.62 15.18
CA THR A 476 86.95 -10.08 15.51
C THR A 476 86.04 -8.90 15.87
N GLY A 477 86.56 -7.90 16.57
CA GLY A 477 85.86 -6.66 16.92
C GLY A 477 85.45 -5.86 15.68
N THR A 478 86.35 -5.68 14.70
CA THR A 478 86.07 -5.02 13.42
C THR A 478 85.08 -5.82 12.58
N SER A 479 85.26 -7.14 12.44
CA SER A 479 84.31 -7.99 11.70
C SER A 479 82.90 -7.99 12.34
N THR A 480 82.82 -8.00 13.67
CA THR A 480 81.54 -7.90 14.40
C THR A 480 80.93 -6.51 14.25
N ALA A 481 81.73 -5.46 14.10
CA ALA A 481 81.25 -4.10 13.83
C ALA A 481 80.57 -3.98 12.46
N GLU A 482 81.18 -4.56 11.42
CA GLU A 482 80.60 -4.63 10.08
C GLU A 482 79.31 -5.45 10.09
N ARG A 483 79.31 -6.62 10.75
CA ARG A 483 78.11 -7.44 10.94
C ARG A 483 77.00 -6.69 11.68
N LEU A 484 77.34 -5.87 12.67
CA LEU A 484 76.36 -5.07 13.40
C LEU A 484 75.71 -3.99 12.54
N ASN A 485 76.43 -3.40 11.59
CA ASN A 485 75.83 -2.45 10.65
C ASN A 485 74.80 -3.15 9.76
N VAL A 486 75.09 -4.37 9.29
CA VAL A 486 74.14 -5.18 8.51
C VAL A 486 72.91 -5.53 9.35
N LEU A 487 73.11 -6.06 10.57
CA LEU A 487 72.02 -6.39 11.49
C LEU A 487 71.18 -5.17 11.89
N ALA A 488 71.79 -3.98 12.00
CA ALA A 488 71.06 -2.73 12.26
C ALA A 488 70.12 -2.37 11.10
N ILE A 489 70.57 -2.54 9.86
CA ILE A 489 69.75 -2.32 8.67
C ILE A 489 68.62 -3.33 8.60
N GLU A 490 68.90 -4.62 8.86
CA GLU A 490 67.87 -5.68 8.89
C GLU A 490 66.81 -5.43 9.97
N LEU A 491 67.24 -5.02 11.18
CA LEU A 491 66.34 -4.64 12.27
C LEU A 491 65.47 -3.43 11.89
N SER A 492 66.09 -2.37 11.33
CA SER A 492 65.34 -1.18 10.87
C SER A 492 64.29 -1.55 9.83
N ASN A 493 64.64 -2.40 8.86
CA ASN A 493 63.71 -2.86 7.84
C ASN A 493 62.54 -3.68 8.43
N ALA A 494 62.83 -4.56 9.41
CA ALA A 494 61.81 -5.36 10.08
C ALA A 494 60.89 -4.51 10.96
N GLU A 495 61.44 -3.51 11.67
CA GLU A 495 60.69 -2.53 12.46
C GLU A 495 59.78 -1.67 11.58
N ASP A 496 60.30 -1.14 10.47
CA ASP A 496 59.53 -0.34 9.52
C ASP A 496 58.39 -1.16 8.90
N PHE A 497 58.65 -2.42 8.55
CA PHE A 497 57.63 -3.32 8.01
C PHE A 497 56.53 -3.62 9.04
N PHE A 498 56.89 -3.95 10.29
CA PHE A 498 55.93 -4.16 11.36
C PHE A 498 55.10 -2.90 11.64
N ASN A 499 55.73 -1.74 11.77
CA ASN A 499 55.05 -0.48 12.09
C ASN A 499 54.04 -0.09 11.00
N GLN A 500 54.39 -0.29 9.72
CA GLN A 500 53.47 -0.06 8.61
C GLN A 500 52.22 -0.96 8.68
N LEU A 501 52.38 -2.21 9.13
CA LEU A 501 51.25 -3.14 9.33
C LEU A 501 50.44 -2.82 10.58
N ASP A 502 51.07 -2.51 11.71
CA ASP A 502 50.39 -2.23 12.98
C ASP A 502 49.53 -0.95 12.90
N ASN A 503 49.95 0.03 12.09
CA ASN A 503 49.15 1.22 11.78
C ASN A 503 47.78 0.90 11.14
N LEU A 504 47.62 -0.27 10.52
CA LEU A 504 46.35 -0.71 9.92
C LEU A 504 45.43 -1.45 10.91
N ARG A 505 45.94 -1.79 12.10
CA ARG A 505 45.26 -2.68 13.05
C ARG A 505 43.92 -2.14 13.50
N VAL A 506 43.86 -0.86 13.86
CA VAL A 506 42.62 -0.20 14.32
C VAL A 506 41.54 -0.27 13.24
N VAL A 507 41.91 0.00 11.98
CA VAL A 507 40.97 -0.02 10.86
C VAL A 507 40.51 -1.44 10.55
N TYR A 508 41.40 -2.43 10.70
CA TYR A 508 41.05 -3.85 10.55
C TYR A 508 40.09 -4.32 11.64
N ASP A 509 40.34 -3.97 12.91
CA ASP A 509 39.46 -4.32 14.03
C ASP A 509 38.06 -3.71 13.85
N GLU A 510 37.97 -2.45 13.39
CA GLU A 510 36.70 -1.81 13.01
C GLU A 510 36.01 -2.55 11.84
N TYR A 511 36.75 -2.93 10.80
CA TYR A 511 36.22 -3.70 9.67
C TYR A 511 35.64 -5.04 10.13
N VAL A 512 36.36 -5.78 10.98
CA VAL A 512 35.91 -7.06 11.53
C VAL A 512 34.66 -6.87 12.38
N LYS A 513 34.65 -5.87 13.27
CA LYS A 513 33.50 -5.55 14.11
C LYS A 513 32.27 -5.20 13.27
N LEU A 514 32.44 -4.36 12.25
CA LEU A 514 31.38 -3.95 11.35
C LEU A 514 30.76 -5.14 10.60
N GLY A 515 31.61 -6.03 10.08
CA GLY A 515 31.19 -7.20 9.30
C GLY A 515 30.65 -8.36 10.12
N LYS A 516 31.14 -8.60 11.35
CA LYS A 516 30.75 -9.74 12.17
C LYS A 516 29.71 -9.44 13.25
N GLU A 517 29.59 -8.18 13.67
CA GLU A 517 28.69 -7.80 14.77
C GLU A 517 27.65 -6.79 14.29
N THR A 518 28.08 -5.61 13.82
CA THR A 518 27.17 -4.48 13.56
C THR A 518 26.18 -4.75 12.42
N ILE A 519 26.66 -5.26 11.27
CA ILE A 519 25.79 -5.56 10.12
C ILE A 519 24.83 -6.72 10.44
N PRO A 520 25.28 -7.87 10.99
CA PRO A 520 24.36 -8.95 11.37
C PRO A 520 23.29 -8.54 12.39
N LEU A 521 23.64 -7.67 13.35
CA LEU A 521 22.64 -7.12 14.29
C LEU A 521 21.60 -6.25 13.56
N ALA A 522 22.03 -5.38 12.64
CA ALA A 522 21.12 -4.56 11.84
C ALA A 522 20.25 -5.39 10.88
N GLU A 523 20.78 -6.51 10.34
CA GLU A 523 20.01 -7.48 9.55
C GLU A 523 18.93 -8.15 10.39
N LYS A 524 19.26 -8.61 11.60
CA LYS A 524 18.30 -9.20 12.53
C LYS A 524 17.19 -8.21 12.94
N ASP A 525 17.55 -6.95 13.21
CA ASP A 525 16.57 -5.91 13.51
C ASP A 525 15.64 -5.66 12.32
N LEU A 526 16.16 -5.70 11.08
CA LEU A 526 15.37 -5.58 9.86
C LEU A 526 14.42 -6.78 9.69
N GLU A 527 14.86 -8.00 9.95
CA GLU A 527 14.01 -9.19 9.93
C GLU A 527 12.85 -9.08 10.93
N GLN A 528 13.12 -8.59 12.14
CA GLN A 528 12.08 -8.38 13.15
C GLN A 528 11.07 -7.31 12.70
N LEU A 529 11.53 -6.21 12.08
CA LEU A 529 10.64 -5.19 11.54
C LEU A 529 9.79 -5.71 10.36
N LEU A 530 10.33 -6.60 9.53
CA LEU A 530 9.59 -7.24 8.44
C LEU A 530 8.50 -8.19 8.98
N ALA A 531 8.79 -8.94 10.05
CA ALA A 531 7.79 -9.77 10.71
C ALA A 531 6.64 -8.93 11.31
N ASP A 532 6.97 -7.83 11.99
CA ASP A 532 5.99 -6.87 12.54
C ASP A 532 5.14 -6.21 11.45
N GLU A 533 5.72 -5.88 10.29
CA GLU A 533 4.98 -5.36 9.14
C GLU A 533 4.02 -6.39 8.54
N SER A 534 4.46 -7.65 8.42
CA SER A 534 3.60 -8.74 7.96
C SER A 534 2.41 -8.99 8.89
N GLU A 535 2.62 -8.94 10.21
CA GLU A 535 1.54 -9.08 11.19
C GLU A 535 0.53 -7.93 11.07
N LYS A 536 1.01 -6.68 10.97
CA LYS A 536 0.16 -5.50 10.81
C LYS A 536 -0.58 -5.48 9.48
N ALA A 537 0.04 -5.96 8.41
CA ALA A 537 -0.60 -6.09 7.10
C ALA A 537 -1.77 -7.08 7.17
N GLN A 538 -1.57 -8.24 7.82
CA GLN A 538 -2.65 -9.22 8.01
C GLN A 538 -3.81 -8.64 8.82
N ILE A 539 -3.52 -7.97 9.95
CA ILE A 539 -4.55 -7.33 10.78
C ILE A 539 -5.34 -6.29 9.97
N PHE A 540 -4.66 -5.49 9.15
CA PHE A 540 -5.30 -4.52 8.29
C PHE A 540 -6.21 -5.18 7.23
N GLU A 541 -5.73 -6.23 6.57
CA GLU A 541 -6.52 -6.98 5.58
C GLU A 541 -7.77 -7.64 6.20
N ASP A 542 -7.62 -8.23 7.40
CA ASP A 542 -8.73 -8.83 8.14
C ASP A 542 -9.80 -7.78 8.50
N LEU A 543 -9.37 -6.60 8.96
CA LEU A 543 -10.28 -5.49 9.28
C LEU A 543 -10.98 -4.93 8.03
N VAL A 544 -10.28 -4.79 6.91
CA VAL A 544 -10.88 -4.33 5.64
C VAL A 544 -11.90 -5.35 5.13
N SER A 545 -11.62 -6.64 5.28
CA SER A 545 -12.53 -7.72 4.91
C SER A 545 -13.79 -7.70 5.78
N ALA A 546 -13.64 -7.56 7.10
CA ALA A 546 -14.76 -7.41 8.02
C ALA A 546 -15.59 -6.14 7.75
N LEU A 547 -14.92 -5.01 7.48
CA LEU A 547 -15.56 -3.74 7.12
C LEU A 547 -16.42 -3.90 5.85
N ALA A 548 -15.91 -4.60 4.83
CA ALA A 548 -16.65 -4.83 3.59
C ALA A 548 -17.94 -5.63 3.85
N GLN A 549 -17.88 -6.67 4.70
CA GLN A 549 -19.06 -7.45 5.07
C GLN A 549 -20.08 -6.60 5.84
N VAL A 550 -19.66 -5.87 6.88
CA VAL A 550 -20.55 -5.01 7.67
C VAL A 550 -21.15 -3.89 6.82
N LYS A 551 -20.40 -3.37 5.85
CA LYS A 551 -20.93 -2.39 4.89
C LYS A 551 -22.04 -2.97 4.02
N MET A 552 -21.87 -4.20 3.51
CA MET A 552 -22.94 -4.87 2.75
C MET A 552 -24.19 -5.05 3.59
N ASP A 553 -24.03 -5.45 4.86
CA ASP A 553 -25.15 -5.59 5.79
C ASP A 553 -25.81 -4.23 6.04
N ARG A 554 -25.02 -3.17 6.26
CA ARG A 554 -25.50 -1.79 6.48
C ARG A 554 -26.34 -1.30 5.31
N ASP A 555 -25.79 -1.39 4.09
CA ASP A 555 -26.46 -0.96 2.86
C ASP A 555 -27.74 -1.79 2.62
N GLY A 556 -27.72 -3.08 2.99
CA GLY A 556 -28.89 -3.96 2.96
C GLY A 556 -30.02 -3.51 3.90
N VAL A 557 -29.69 -3.02 5.11
CA VAL A 557 -30.66 -2.44 6.04
C VAL A 557 -31.13 -1.06 5.58
N GLU A 558 -30.22 -0.23 5.07
CA GLU A 558 -30.49 1.15 4.65
C GLU A 558 -31.59 1.23 3.59
N VAL A 559 -31.57 0.33 2.59
CA VAL A 559 -32.59 0.24 1.54
C VAL A 559 -34.01 0.03 2.09
N LEU A 560 -34.15 -0.51 3.31
CA LEU A 560 -35.44 -0.75 3.95
C LEU A 560 -35.98 0.47 4.70
N LEU A 561 -35.18 1.50 4.97
CA LEU A 561 -35.62 2.66 5.74
C LEU A 561 -36.80 3.39 5.07
N HIS A 562 -36.73 3.61 3.75
CA HIS A 562 -37.77 4.32 3.01
C HIS A 562 -39.11 3.55 2.94
N PRO A 563 -39.15 2.25 2.56
CA PRO A 563 -40.37 1.45 2.65
C PRO A 563 -40.98 1.46 4.05
N VAL A 564 -40.15 1.38 5.08
CA VAL A 564 -40.58 1.30 6.48
C VAL A 564 -41.13 2.65 6.98
N ASP A 565 -40.58 3.78 6.54
CA ASP A 565 -41.17 5.09 6.79
C ASP A 565 -42.54 5.25 6.12
N THR A 566 -42.67 4.74 4.89
CA THR A 566 -43.95 4.74 4.17
C THR A 566 -44.98 3.87 4.86
N MET A 567 -44.59 2.69 5.37
CA MET A 567 -45.44 1.85 6.19
C MET A 567 -45.89 2.56 7.47
N ASN A 568 -44.96 3.19 8.19
CA ASN A 568 -45.28 3.89 9.43
C ASN A 568 -46.29 5.03 9.22
N ARG A 569 -46.20 5.75 8.09
CA ARG A 569 -47.21 6.74 7.70
C ARG A 569 -48.60 6.09 7.56
N HIS A 570 -48.70 4.95 6.89
CA HIS A 570 -49.98 4.23 6.78
C HIS A 570 -50.49 3.68 8.11
N VAL A 571 -49.60 3.22 9.00
CA VAL A 571 -49.98 2.81 10.37
C VAL A 571 -50.57 4.00 11.14
N GLN A 572 -49.97 5.19 11.02
CA GLN A 572 -50.49 6.42 11.63
C GLN A 572 -51.85 6.82 11.04
N GLU A 573 -52.00 6.79 9.72
CA GLU A 573 -53.28 7.06 9.03
C GLU A 573 -54.38 6.10 9.48
N ILE A 574 -54.08 4.80 9.63
CA ILE A 574 -55.02 3.80 10.15
C ILE A 574 -55.40 4.14 11.60
N HIS A 575 -54.42 4.50 12.44
CA HIS A 575 -54.66 4.86 13.84
C HIS A 575 -55.54 6.12 13.98
N GLU A 576 -55.47 7.06 13.03
CA GLU A 576 -56.32 8.25 12.99
C GLU A 576 -57.73 7.99 12.44
N LEU A 577 -57.87 7.07 11.47
CA LEU A 577 -59.14 6.74 10.83
C LEU A 577 -60.01 5.78 11.68
N GLU A 578 -59.40 4.86 12.43
CA GLU A 578 -60.14 3.89 13.26
C GLU A 578 -61.07 4.54 14.30
N PRO A 579 -60.65 5.56 15.08
CA PRO A 579 -61.53 6.27 16.00
C PRO A 579 -62.65 7.03 15.28
N GLN A 580 -62.36 7.63 14.12
CA GLN A 580 -63.36 8.38 13.34
C GLN A 580 -64.48 7.46 12.83
N VAL A 581 -64.11 6.28 12.35
CA VAL A 581 -65.09 5.26 11.93
C VAL A 581 -65.91 4.79 13.12
N LYS A 582 -65.28 4.48 14.26
CA LYS A 582 -66.00 4.04 15.48
C LYS A 582 -66.95 5.09 16.02
N ASP A 583 -66.57 6.37 16.02
CA ASP A 583 -67.40 7.47 16.50
C ASP A 583 -68.64 7.67 15.59
N LEU A 584 -68.44 7.60 14.27
CA LEU A 584 -69.54 7.65 13.30
C LEU A 584 -70.46 6.43 13.40
N GLU A 585 -69.92 5.22 13.61
CA GLU A 585 -70.72 4.02 13.86
C GLU A 585 -71.56 4.15 15.13
N TYR A 586 -70.96 4.59 16.24
CA TYR A 586 -71.66 4.81 17.50
C TYR A 586 -72.76 5.87 17.38
N LYS A 587 -72.49 6.97 16.66
CA LYS A 587 -73.46 8.05 16.42
C LYS A 587 -74.66 7.54 15.61
N LEU A 588 -74.44 6.71 14.60
CA LEU A 588 -75.50 6.13 13.76
C LEU A 588 -76.29 5.05 14.52
N ASP A 589 -75.64 4.21 15.33
CA ASP A 589 -76.30 3.20 16.19
C ASP A 589 -77.21 3.86 17.24
N SER A 590 -76.77 4.96 17.85
CA SER A 590 -77.54 5.69 18.86
C SER A 590 -78.83 6.34 18.32
N ARG A 591 -78.90 6.56 16.99
CA ARG A 591 -80.03 7.24 16.33
C ARG A 591 -81.12 6.27 15.84
N GLY A 592 -80.82 4.97 15.79
CA GLY A 592 -81.76 3.93 15.37
C GLY A 592 -82.19 4.03 13.91
N GLN A 593 -82.56 2.90 13.30
CA GLN A 593 -83.13 2.89 11.95
C GLN A 593 -84.51 3.56 11.97
N GLY A 594 -84.59 4.79 11.47
CA GLY A 594 -85.87 5.44 11.18
C GLY A 594 -86.64 4.63 10.15
N VAL A 595 -87.80 4.09 10.54
CA VAL A 595 -88.64 3.20 9.72
C VAL A 595 -89.41 3.95 8.62
N LYS A 596 -89.37 5.29 8.62
CA LYS A 596 -90.10 6.16 7.68
C LYS A 596 -89.15 6.79 6.63
N SER A 597 -89.52 6.75 5.36
CA SER A 597 -88.74 7.41 4.29
C SER A 597 -88.93 8.94 4.32
N VAL A 598 -88.00 9.69 3.70
CA VAL A 598 -88.15 11.14 3.51
C VAL A 598 -89.40 11.45 2.70
N GLU A 599 -89.77 10.60 1.73
CA GLU A 599 -91.04 10.73 1.00
C GLU A 599 -92.26 10.51 1.91
N ASP A 600 -92.21 9.53 2.83
CA ASP A 600 -93.31 9.26 3.77
C ASP A 600 -93.56 10.43 4.73
N ILE A 601 -92.48 11.04 5.25
CA ILE A 601 -92.56 12.22 6.13
C ILE A 601 -93.02 13.45 5.34
N GLN A 602 -92.59 13.61 4.09
CA GLN A 602 -93.02 14.71 3.23
C GLN A 602 -94.49 14.56 2.84
N LEU A 603 -94.99 13.33 2.64
CA LEU A 603 -96.41 13.03 2.43
C LEU A 603 -97.23 13.31 3.70
N GLU A 604 -96.74 12.93 4.88
CA GLU A 604 -97.38 13.26 6.17
C GLU A 604 -97.41 14.79 6.39
N LEU A 605 -96.31 15.51 6.13
CA LEU A 605 -96.25 16.98 6.21
C LEU A 605 -97.25 17.64 5.27
N ASN A 606 -97.32 17.18 4.02
CA ASN A 606 -98.27 17.68 3.02
C ASN A 606 -99.73 17.34 3.39
N SER A 607 -99.99 16.26 4.12
CA SER A 607 -101.33 15.91 4.61
C SER A 607 -101.77 16.80 5.78
N VAL A 608 -100.85 17.05 6.73
CA VAL A 608 -101.08 17.87 7.92
C VAL A 608 -101.19 19.36 7.55
N GLN A 609 -100.44 19.83 6.56
CA GLN A 609 -100.54 21.20 6.04
C GLN A 609 -101.80 21.44 5.19
N ARG A 610 -102.32 20.41 4.49
CA ARG A 610 -103.59 20.52 3.75
C ARG A 610 -104.82 20.57 4.67
N GLY A 611 -104.78 19.86 5.81
CA GLY A 611 -105.81 19.96 6.84
C GLY A 611 -105.79 21.27 7.66
N HIS A 612 -104.87 22.19 7.35
CA HIS A 612 -104.78 23.51 7.99
C HIS A 612 -105.47 24.62 7.17
N ILE A 613 -105.92 24.32 5.95
CA ILE A 613 -106.50 25.29 4.99
C ILE A 613 -108.04 25.19 4.87
N ASP A 614 -108.66 24.15 5.42
CA ASP A 614 -110.12 24.05 5.65
C ASP A 614 -110.43 24.26 7.14
#